data_AF-A0A975X600-F1
#
_entry.id   AF-A0A975X600-F1
#
_cell.length_a   1.000
_cell.length_b   1.000
_cell.length_c   1.000
_cell.angle_alpha   90.00
_cell.angle_beta   90.00
_cell.angle_gamma   90.00
#
_symmetry.space_group_name_H-M   'P 1'
#
loop_
_entity.id
_entity.type
_entity.pdbx_description
1 polymer ?
#
loop_
_entity_poly.entity_id
_entity_poly.type
_entity_poly.pdbx_seq_one_letter_code
_entity_poly.pdbx_strand_id
1 'polypeptide(L)' 'MIDEITNECLQQVRAGIEGVLVLLDHESERSEGCFSALCLLGMVKTQLDGLMVERERLQ' A
#
# COMPACT_ATOMS: atom_id res chain seq x y z
N MET A 1 -18.86 -3.44 -13.98
CA MET A 1 -17.83 -4.27 -14.64
C MET A 1 -16.44 -3.62 -14.68
N ILE A 2 -16.19 -2.53 -15.43
CA ILE A 2 -14.84 -1.90 -15.44
C ILE A 2 -14.47 -1.35 -14.04
N ASP A 3 -15.42 -0.72 -13.34
CA ASP A 3 -15.19 -0.20 -11.99
C ASP A 3 -14.96 -1.29 -10.93
N GLU A 4 -15.60 -2.45 -11.08
CA GLU A 4 -15.39 -3.59 -10.16
C GLU A 4 -14.01 -4.21 -10.35
N ILE A 5 -13.60 -4.45 -11.60
CA ILE A 5 -12.25 -4.95 -11.92
C ILE A 5 -11.18 -3.97 -11.42
N THR A 6 -11.44 -2.67 -11.56
CA THR A 6 -10.55 -1.61 -11.06
C THR A 6 -10.48 -1.62 -9.53
N ASN A 7 -11.61 -1.83 -8.85
CA ASN A 7 -11.66 -1.91 -7.39
C ASN A 7 -10.90 -3.15 -6.87
N GLU A 8 -11.14 -4.32 -7.45
CA GLU A 8 -10.43 -5.55 -7.08
C GLU A 8 -8.91 -5.41 -7.29
N CYS A 9 -8.49 -4.82 -8.42
CA CYS A 9 -7.08 -4.54 -8.69
C CYS A 9 -6.47 -3.63 -7.61
N LEU A 10 -7.16 -2.56 -7.21
CA LEU A 10 -6.70 -1.66 -6.14
C LEU A 10 -6.58 -2.38 -4.79
N GLN A 11 -7.53 -3.25 -4.46
CA GLN A 11 -7.48 -4.05 -3.23
C GLN A 11 -6.31 -5.04 -3.26
N GLN A 12 -6.04 -5.68 -4.39
CA GLN A 12 -4.88 -6.57 -4.56
C GLN A 12 -3.55 -5.81 -4.40
N VAL A 13 -3.43 -4.63 -5.02
CA VAL A 13 -2.25 -3.77 -4.89
C VAL A 13 -2.06 -3.35 -3.43
N ARG A 14 -3.14 -2.91 -2.76
CA ARG A 14 -3.12 -2.54 -1.34
C ARG A 14 -2.65 -3.71 -0.46
N ALA A 15 -3.20 -4.90 -0.66
CA ALA A 15 -2.81 -6.09 0.08
C ALA A 15 -1.34 -6.49 -0.18
N GLY A 16 -0.87 -6.38 -1.42
CA GLY A 16 0.52 -6.62 -1.77
C GLY A 16 1.47 -5.66 -1.06
N ILE A 17 1.14 -4.35 -1.03
CA ILE A 17 1.90 -3.34 -0.30
C ILE A 17 1.93 -3.66 1.20
N GLU A 18 0.78 -4.01 1.78
CA GLU A 18 0.67 -4.37 3.21
C GLU A 18 1.55 -5.59 3.55
N GLY A 19 1.57 -6.61 2.69
CA GLY A 19 2.47 -7.76 2.85
C GLY A 19 3.96 -7.38 2.79
N VAL A 20 4.35 -6.51 1.86
CA VAL A 20 5.75 -6.05 1.76
C VAL A 20 6.15 -5.21 2.97
N LEU A 21 5.25 -4.36 3.49
CA LEU A 21 5.52 -3.59 4.71
C LEU A 21 5.78 -4.50 5.91
N VAL A 22 5.02 -5.57 6.07
CA VAL A 22 5.26 -6.55 7.16
C VAL A 22 6.64 -7.21 7.04
N LEU A 23 7.06 -7.55 5.82
CA LEU A 23 8.41 -8.10 5.59
C LEU A 23 9.50 -7.06 5.89
N LEU A 24 9.30 -5.82 5.45
CA LEU A 24 10.25 -4.74 5.68
C LEU A 24 10.35 -4.34 7.15
N ASP A 25 9.27 -4.44 7.92
CA ASP A 25 9.27 -4.15 9.35
C ASP A 25 10.31 -5.02 10.07
N HIS A 26 10.30 -6.32 9.79
CA HIS A 26 11.29 -7.25 10.33
C HIS A 26 12.72 -6.99 9.84
N GLU A 27 12.90 -6.76 8.54
CA GLU A 27 14.23 -6.56 7.96
C GLU A 27 14.84 -5.18 8.29
N SER A 28 14.01 -4.19 8.64
CA SER A 28 14.44 -2.83 8.97
C SER A 28 15.34 -2.76 10.20
N GLU A 29 15.17 -3.69 11.15
CA GLU A 29 16.02 -3.78 12.35
C GLU A 29 17.49 -4.02 12.02
N ARG A 30 17.77 -4.59 10.84
CA ARG A 30 19.09 -5.07 10.43
C ARG A 30 19.68 -4.27 9.27
N SER A 31 18.92 -3.35 8.68
CA SER A 31 19.29 -2.63 7.46
C SER A 31 18.61 -1.26 7.39
N GLU A 32 19.41 -0.21 7.41
CA GLU A 32 18.95 1.18 7.20
C GLU A 32 18.26 1.36 5.83
N GLY A 33 18.71 0.61 4.81
CA GLY A 33 18.06 0.59 3.51
C GLY A 33 16.65 0.00 3.57
N CYS A 34 16.46 -1.07 4.35
CA CYS A 34 15.14 -1.68 4.58
C CYS A 34 14.25 -0.74 5.40
N PHE A 35 14.78 -0.07 6.41
CA PHE A 35 14.08 0.97 7.15
C PHE A 35 13.62 2.12 6.23
N SER A 36 14.51 2.61 5.37
CA SER A 36 14.17 3.67 4.40
C SER A 36 13.07 3.21 3.44
N ALA A 37 13.16 1.97 2.94
CA ALA A 37 12.13 1.39 2.08
C ALA A 37 10.78 1.23 2.82
N LEU A 38 10.79 0.80 4.08
CA LEU A 38 9.61 0.69 4.93
C LEU A 38 8.90 2.04 5.06
N CYS A 39 9.65 3.11 5.39
CA CYS A 39 9.11 4.45 5.50
C CYS A 39 8.51 4.96 4.17
N LEU A 40 9.26 4.83 3.08
CA LEU A 40 8.82 5.27 1.75
C LEU A 40 7.57 4.53 1.30
N LEU A 41 7.55 3.21 1.43
CA LEU A 41 6.41 2.39 1.06
C LEU A 41 5.19 2.66 1.97
N GLY A 42 5.41 2.93 3.25
CA GLY A 42 4.34 3.31 4.19
C GLY A 42 3.66 4.62 3.79
N MET A 43 4.42 5.60 3.30
CA MET A 43 3.85 6.83 2.73
C MET A 43 3.01 6.54 1.48
N VAL A 44 3.52 5.71 0.57
CA VAL A 44 2.78 5.31 -0.64
C VAL A 44 1.48 4.59 -0.28
N LYS A 45 1.50 3.68 0.69
CA LYS A 45 0.28 3.02 1.19
C LYS A 45 -0.74 4.02 1.69
N THR A 46 -0.30 4.97 2.51
CA THR A 46 -1.18 6.00 3.08
C THR A 46 -1.83 6.85 1.99
N GLN A 47 -1.07 7.21 0.95
CA GLN A 47 -1.60 7.94 -0.21
C GLN A 47 -2.60 7.09 -1.00
N LEU A 48 -2.30 5.81 -1.24
CA LEU A 48 -3.21 4.88 -1.91
C LEU A 48 -4.52 4.71 -1.13
N ASP A 49 -4.45 4.47 0.18
CA ASP A 49 -5.61 4.36 1.07
C ASP A 49 -6.48 5.64 0.97
N GLY A 50 -5.85 6.82 0.97
CA GLY A 50 -6.55 8.10 0.79
C GLY A 50 -7.24 8.23 -0.57
N LEU A 51 -6.58 7.84 -1.66
CA LEU A 51 -7.18 7.87 -3.01
C LEU A 51 -8.34 6.88 -3.15
N MET A 52 -8.23 5.70 -2.53
CA MET A 52 -9.30 4.70 -2.53
C MET A 52 -10.53 5.21 -1.79
N VAL A 53 -10.35 5.82 -0.62
CA VAL A 53 -11.44 6.44 0.15
C VAL A 53 -12.08 7.59 -0.64
N GLU A 54 -11.29 8.48 -1.24
CA GLU A 54 -11.83 9.59 -2.02
C GLU A 54 -12.63 9.08 -3.24
N ARG A 55 -12.14 8.04 -3.90
CA ARG A 55 -12.84 7.41 -5.03
C ARG A 55 -14.18 6.81 -4.61
N GLU A 56 -14.26 6.16 -3.45
CA GLU A 56 -15.53 5.64 -2.91
C GLU A 56 -16.54 6.74 -2.60
N ARG A 57 -16.10 7.96 -2.24
CA ARG A 57 -17.00 9.10 -1.97
C ARG A 57 -17.57 9.74 -3.22
N LEU A 58 -16.88 9.61 -4.36
CA LEU A 58 -17.25 10.20 -5.65
C LEU A 58 -18.12 9.26 -6.51
N GLN A 59 -18.27 7.99 -6.11
CA GLN A 59 -19.13 6.98 -6.75
C GLN A 59 -20.51 6.93 -6.07
#